data_AF-A0A109MXW3-F1
#
_entry.id   AF-A0A109MXW3-F1
#
_cell.length_a   1.000
_cell.length_b   1.000
_cell.length_c   1.000
_cell.angle_alpha   90.00
_cell.angle_beta   90.00
_cell.angle_gamma   90.00
#
_symmetry.space_group_name_H-M   'P 1'
#
loop_
_entity.id
_entity.type
_entity.pdbx_description
1 polymer ?
#
loop_
_entity_poly.entity_id
_entity_poly.type
_entity_poly.pdbx_seq_one_letter_code
_entity_poly.pdbx_strand_id
1 'polypeptide(L)'
;MKVCKALFLRVAIIILFILAIDSTLNHVFGATTEVDPFEETMRQHRLLGLEYKTIHRGDQVATLVASASRSNGPATIEEGIELLKYPKHEVLATGYTAGYESTGKYPKSPSYGITYSGVKVKRDMFSTIAADLAVFPLGTILWIPGYGYGVVADKGGAIKGNHLDLYYETVQDVYDNWGKKTLEVYVVQKGSGALSEEQLSKLNETKIRQVFKHKMNERALNEHVSSFAF
;
A
#
# COMPACT_ATOMS: atom_id res chain seq x y z
N MET A 1 -64.61 -28.52 -2.27
CA MET A 1 -63.67 -28.57 -1.12
C MET A 1 -62.18 -28.70 -1.49
N LYS A 2 -61.76 -29.47 -2.50
CA LYS A 2 -60.33 -29.67 -2.83
C LYS A 2 -59.64 -28.41 -3.38
N VAL A 3 -60.33 -27.63 -4.22
CA VAL A 3 -59.80 -26.39 -4.82
C VAL A 3 -59.60 -25.29 -3.76
N CYS A 4 -60.55 -25.10 -2.84
CA CYS A 4 -60.40 -24.14 -1.74
C CYS A 4 -59.23 -24.48 -0.81
N LYS A 5 -58.97 -25.77 -0.53
CA LYS A 5 -57.81 -26.19 0.28
C LYS A 5 -56.49 -25.88 -0.43
N ALA A 6 -56.40 -26.11 -1.74
CA ALA A 6 -55.20 -25.80 -2.51
C ALA A 6 -54.94 -24.28 -2.60
N LEU A 7 -56.01 -23.48 -2.73
CA LEU A 7 -55.92 -22.02 -2.73
C LEU A 7 -55.46 -21.49 -1.37
N PHE A 8 -56.03 -22.02 -0.28
CA PHE A 8 -55.65 -21.66 1.08
C PHE A 8 -54.17 -21.99 1.37
N LEU A 9 -53.70 -23.17 0.94
CA LEU A 9 -52.31 -23.57 1.14
C LEU A 9 -51.33 -22.68 0.36
N ARG A 10 -51.68 -22.26 -0.86
CA ARG A 10 -50.86 -21.33 -1.65
C ARG A 10 -50.78 -19.95 -1.02
N VAL A 11 -51.89 -19.44 -0.49
CA VAL A 11 -51.91 -18.16 0.23
C VAL A 11 -51.09 -18.24 1.51
N ALA A 12 -51.20 -19.33 2.28
CA ALA A 12 -50.41 -19.54 3.48
C ALA A 12 -48.89 -19.58 3.22
N ILE A 13 -48.46 -20.24 2.13
CA ILE A 13 -47.05 -20.29 1.74
C ILE A 13 -46.52 -18.90 1.34
N ILE A 14 -47.31 -18.11 0.62
CA ILE A 14 -46.93 -16.74 0.23
C ILE A 14 -46.78 -15.85 1.48
N ILE A 15 -47.68 -15.96 2.46
CA ILE A 15 -47.58 -15.22 3.72
C ILE A 15 -46.31 -15.61 4.48
N LEU A 16 -45.99 -16.91 4.58
CA LEU A 16 -44.76 -17.37 5.21
C LEU A 16 -43.51 -16.86 4.50
N PHE A 17 -43.54 -16.78 3.17
CA PHE A 17 -42.44 -16.24 2.37
C PHE A 17 -42.23 -14.74 2.63
N ILE A 18 -43.30 -13.95 2.72
CA ILE A 18 -43.23 -12.52 3.05
C ILE A 18 -42.67 -12.31 4.47
N LEU A 19 -43.13 -13.10 5.45
CA LEU A 19 -42.61 -13.04 6.83
C LEU A 19 -41.13 -13.41 6.92
N ALA A 20 -40.67 -14.36 6.10
CA ALA A 20 -39.25 -14.73 6.04
C ALA A 20 -38.38 -13.60 5.44
N ILE A 21 -38.88 -12.91 4.40
CA ILE A 21 -38.20 -11.74 3.84
C ILE A 21 -38.13 -10.61 4.89
N ASP A 22 -39.22 -10.31 5.58
CA ASP A 22 -39.26 -9.26 6.59
C ASP A 22 -38.30 -9.54 7.76
N SER A 23 -38.24 -10.80 8.22
CA SER A 23 -37.24 -11.25 9.21
C SER A 23 -35.81 -11.08 8.71
N THR A 24 -35.54 -11.39 7.45
CA THR A 24 -34.21 -11.23 6.85
C THR A 24 -33.84 -9.76 6.69
N LEU A 25 -34.78 -8.90 6.30
CA LEU A 25 -34.57 -7.46 6.20
C LEU A 25 -34.34 -6.85 7.59
N ASN A 26 -35.10 -7.23 8.60
CA ASN A 26 -34.88 -6.77 9.97
C ASN A 26 -33.55 -7.27 10.56
N HIS A 27 -33.06 -8.46 10.16
CA HIS A 27 -31.74 -8.95 10.58
C HIS A 27 -30.58 -8.22 9.86
N VAL A 28 -30.75 -7.90 8.58
CA VAL A 28 -29.70 -7.24 7.77
C VAL A 28 -29.68 -5.72 7.99
N PHE A 29 -30.85 -5.11 8.21
CA PHE A 29 -31.03 -3.66 8.26
C PHE A 29 -31.49 -3.12 9.63
N GLY A 30 -31.94 -3.98 10.54
CA GLY A 30 -32.49 -3.61 11.85
C GLY A 30 -31.46 -3.56 12.99
N ALA A 31 -30.19 -3.30 12.70
CA ALA A 31 -29.25 -2.92 13.73
C ALA A 31 -29.59 -1.51 14.21
N THR A 32 -30.20 -1.42 15.39
CA THR A 32 -30.40 -0.19 16.14
C THR A 32 -29.08 0.57 16.29
N THR A 33 -29.13 1.86 15.98
CA THR A 33 -28.04 2.83 16.12
C THR A 33 -27.77 3.11 17.60
N GLU A 34 -26.96 2.27 18.25
CA GLU A 34 -26.04 2.78 19.26
C GLU A 34 -24.69 2.94 18.56
N VAL A 35 -24.38 4.19 18.19
CA VAL A 35 -23.12 4.52 17.54
C VAL A 35 -22.02 4.33 18.58
N ASP A 36 -21.18 3.32 18.39
CA ASP A 36 -19.97 3.13 19.18
C ASP A 36 -19.18 4.46 19.15
N PRO A 37 -18.83 5.05 20.31
CA PRO A 37 -18.02 6.27 20.37
C PRO A 37 -16.73 6.17 19.54
N PHE A 38 -16.24 4.94 19.32
CA PHE A 38 -15.11 4.67 18.43
C PHE A 38 -15.43 4.89 16.94
N GLU A 39 -16.61 4.51 16.45
CA GLU A 39 -17.06 4.73 15.06
C GLU A 39 -17.29 6.22 14.76
N GLU A 40 -17.88 6.96 15.71
CA GLU A 40 -18.07 8.43 15.59
C GLU A 40 -16.71 9.15 15.54
N THR A 41 -15.76 8.74 16.40
CA THR A 41 -14.39 9.28 16.43
C THR A 41 -13.65 8.95 15.13
N MET A 42 -13.81 7.74 14.59
CA MET A 42 -13.25 7.32 13.31
C MET A 42 -13.86 8.06 12.12
N ARG A 43 -15.16 8.37 12.17
CA ARG A 43 -15.82 9.24 11.18
C ARG A 43 -15.33 10.67 11.27
N GLN A 44 -15.18 11.23 12.47
CA GLN A 44 -14.62 12.58 12.66
C GLN A 44 -13.16 12.65 12.20
N HIS A 45 -12.32 11.65 12.49
CA HIS A 45 -10.96 11.58 11.97
C HIS A 45 -10.92 11.40 10.45
N ARG A 46 -11.88 10.65 9.87
CA ARG A 46 -12.03 10.53 8.41
C ARG A 46 -12.49 11.84 7.78
N LEU A 47 -13.43 12.55 8.40
CA LEU A 47 -13.93 13.85 7.94
C LEU A 47 -12.86 14.93 8.07
N LEU A 48 -12.15 15.00 9.19
CA LEU A 48 -10.97 15.88 9.37
C LEU A 48 -9.85 15.52 8.38
N GLY A 49 -9.64 14.23 8.09
CA GLY A 49 -8.71 13.77 7.07
C GLY A 49 -9.14 14.15 5.64
N LEU A 50 -10.45 14.15 5.37
CA LEU A 50 -11.03 14.59 4.11
C LEU A 50 -11.01 16.13 3.98
N GLU A 51 -11.24 16.86 5.07
CA GLU A 51 -11.24 18.32 5.12
C GLU A 51 -9.81 18.87 5.03
N TYR A 52 -8.84 18.24 5.71
CA TYR A 52 -7.41 18.52 5.53
C TYR A 52 -6.98 18.28 4.08
N LYS A 53 -7.47 17.20 3.46
CA LYS A 53 -7.23 16.89 2.04
C LYS A 53 -7.84 17.96 1.11
N THR A 54 -9.04 18.46 1.44
CA THR A 54 -9.76 19.45 0.63
C THR A 54 -9.20 20.88 0.74
N ILE A 55 -8.61 21.25 1.89
CA ILE A 55 -8.00 22.57 2.11
C ILE A 55 -6.63 22.70 1.41
N HIS A 56 -5.95 21.59 1.14
CA HIS A 56 -4.73 21.59 0.32
C HIS A 56 -5.09 21.54 -1.16
N ARG A 57 -5.21 22.71 -1.79
CA ARG A 57 -5.23 22.93 -3.25
C ARG A 57 -3.96 22.47 -4.00
N GLY A 58 -3.24 21.47 -3.45
CA GLY A 58 -2.24 20.63 -4.09
C GLY A 58 -2.79 19.26 -4.52
N ASP A 59 -4.09 19.03 -4.35
CA ASP A 59 -4.75 17.73 -4.54
C ASP A 59 -4.69 17.17 -5.96
N GLN A 60 -4.56 18.00 -7.00
CA GLN A 60 -4.28 17.51 -8.35
C GLN A 60 -2.88 16.87 -8.42
N VAL A 61 -1.89 17.42 -7.72
CA VAL A 61 -0.54 16.88 -7.65
C VAL A 61 -0.53 15.61 -6.81
N ALA A 62 -1.19 15.58 -5.65
CA ALA A 62 -1.28 14.39 -4.81
C ALA A 62 -2.03 13.24 -5.51
N THR A 63 -3.10 13.54 -6.25
CA THR A 63 -3.89 12.55 -7.00
C THR A 63 -3.13 12.04 -8.24
N LEU A 64 -2.39 12.89 -8.94
CA LEU A 64 -1.51 12.51 -10.06
C LEU A 64 -0.27 11.74 -9.61
N VAL A 65 0.27 12.05 -8.42
CA VAL A 65 1.37 11.33 -7.80
C VAL A 65 0.87 9.97 -7.30
N ALA A 66 -0.30 9.90 -6.64
CA ALA A 66 -0.89 8.63 -6.23
C ALA A 66 -1.27 7.72 -7.43
N SER A 67 -1.66 8.29 -8.57
CA SER A 67 -1.87 7.50 -9.80
C SER A 67 -0.56 7.11 -10.49
N ALA A 68 0.50 7.92 -10.36
CA ALA A 68 1.85 7.59 -10.84
C ALA A 68 2.54 6.50 -10.00
N SER A 69 2.35 6.51 -8.69
CA SER A 69 2.96 5.56 -7.74
C SER A 69 2.34 4.17 -7.79
N ARG A 70 1.27 3.94 -8.57
CA ARG A 70 0.60 2.63 -8.68
C ARG A 70 1.25 1.67 -9.67
N SER A 71 2.15 2.13 -10.54
CA SER A 71 2.95 1.24 -11.39
C SER A 71 4.26 0.91 -10.68
N ASN A 72 4.31 -0.21 -9.95
CA ASN A 72 5.51 -0.71 -9.25
C ASN A 72 6.59 -1.31 -10.20
N GLY A 73 6.59 -0.91 -11.47
CA GLY A 73 7.58 -1.28 -12.49
C GLY A 73 8.37 -0.04 -12.95
N PRO A 74 9.50 -0.20 -13.64
CA PRO A 74 10.15 0.94 -14.28
C PRO A 74 9.14 1.59 -15.22
N ALA A 75 8.93 2.90 -15.08
CA ALA A 75 7.87 3.60 -15.79
C ALA A 75 8.11 3.63 -17.31
N THR A 76 9.36 3.40 -17.72
CA THR A 76 9.82 3.44 -19.11
C THR A 76 10.85 2.34 -19.40
N ILE A 77 11.03 1.99 -20.68
CA ILE A 77 12.03 0.99 -21.12
C ILE A 77 13.45 1.48 -20.77
N GLU A 78 13.66 2.79 -20.81
CA GLU A 78 14.91 3.46 -20.49
C GLU A 78 15.27 3.28 -19.00
N GLU A 79 14.30 3.40 -18.08
CA GLU A 79 14.54 3.14 -16.65
C GLU A 79 14.88 1.64 -16.44
N GLY A 80 14.26 0.74 -17.22
CA GLY A 80 14.61 -0.69 -17.22
C GLY A 80 16.04 -0.98 -17.69
N ILE A 81 16.49 -0.34 -18.77
CA ILE A 81 17.88 -0.46 -19.28
C ILE A 81 18.87 0.16 -18.30
N GLU A 82 18.53 1.29 -17.70
CA GLU A 82 19.38 1.95 -16.72
C GLU A 82 19.61 1.07 -15.49
N LEU A 83 18.59 0.31 -15.05
CA LEU A 83 18.72 -0.59 -13.91
C LEU A 83 19.71 -1.74 -14.14
N LEU A 84 19.93 -2.16 -15.39
CA LEU A 84 20.88 -3.24 -15.73
C LEU A 84 22.33 -2.86 -15.42
N LYS A 85 22.65 -1.58 -15.20
CA LYS A 85 24.00 -1.13 -14.81
C LYS A 85 24.34 -1.44 -13.35
N TYR A 86 23.33 -1.68 -12.51
CA TYR A 86 23.54 -1.90 -11.09
C TYR A 86 23.84 -3.37 -10.79
N PRO A 87 24.65 -3.65 -9.74
CA PRO A 87 24.89 -5.00 -9.27
C PRO A 87 23.56 -5.69 -8.91
N LYS A 88 23.42 -6.94 -9.39
CA LYS A 88 22.28 -7.78 -9.07
C LYS A 88 22.58 -8.67 -7.87
N HIS A 89 21.55 -8.94 -7.07
CA HIS A 89 21.57 -9.98 -6.06
C HIS A 89 20.29 -10.79 -6.09
N GLU A 90 20.41 -12.11 -6.08
CA GLU A 90 19.26 -13.00 -5.87
C GLU A 90 18.90 -13.02 -4.38
N VAL A 91 17.63 -12.82 -4.09
CA VAL A 91 17.10 -12.79 -2.72
C VAL A 91 15.78 -13.55 -2.62
N LEU A 92 15.54 -14.13 -1.46
CA LEU A 92 14.20 -14.51 -1.02
C LEU A 92 13.48 -13.26 -0.50
N ALA A 93 12.30 -12.95 -1.02
CA ALA A 93 11.50 -11.82 -0.57
C ALA A 93 10.16 -12.28 0.01
N THR A 94 9.85 -11.81 1.21
CA THR A 94 8.56 -11.93 1.90
C THR A 94 7.94 -10.55 2.13
N GLY A 95 6.69 -10.50 2.58
CA GLY A 95 6.06 -9.26 3.02
C GLY A 95 5.69 -9.30 4.49
N TYR A 96 5.75 -8.15 5.15
CA TYR A 96 5.41 -7.97 6.57
C TYR A 96 4.68 -6.66 6.80
N THR A 97 4.05 -6.54 7.98
CA THR A 97 3.39 -5.30 8.41
C THR A 97 3.90 -4.84 9.77
N ALA A 98 3.42 -3.69 10.26
CA ALA A 98 3.72 -3.23 11.63
C ALA A 98 3.00 -4.05 12.71
N GLY A 99 2.01 -4.87 12.32
CA GLY A 99 1.10 -5.59 13.19
C GLY A 99 1.75 -6.66 14.05
N TYR A 100 0.93 -7.24 14.93
CA TYR A 100 1.34 -8.25 15.90
C TYR A 100 1.83 -9.53 15.21
N GLU A 101 1.23 -9.90 14.08
CA GLU A 101 1.58 -11.08 13.28
C GLU A 101 3.01 -11.04 12.73
N SER A 102 3.58 -9.86 12.53
CA SER A 102 4.95 -9.67 12.04
C SER A 102 5.93 -9.24 13.13
N THR A 103 5.50 -8.37 14.04
CA THR A 103 6.41 -7.70 14.99
C THR A 103 6.15 -8.06 16.46
N GLY A 104 5.03 -8.72 16.77
CA GLY A 104 4.57 -8.96 18.14
C GLY A 104 4.11 -7.70 18.88
N LYS A 105 3.90 -6.57 18.18
CA LYS A 105 3.50 -5.29 18.76
C LYS A 105 2.07 -4.91 18.39
N TYR A 106 1.43 -4.14 19.27
CA TYR A 106 0.10 -3.58 19.04
C TYR A 106 0.19 -2.08 18.73
N PRO A 107 -0.81 -1.46 18.10
CA PRO A 107 -0.79 -0.02 17.78
C PRO A 107 -0.51 0.92 18.96
N LYS A 108 -0.83 0.50 20.19
CA LYS A 108 -0.56 1.27 21.43
C LYS A 108 0.85 1.09 21.98
N SER A 109 1.64 0.16 21.43
CA SER A 109 3.03 -0.06 21.86
C SER A 109 3.90 1.14 21.49
N PRO A 110 4.77 1.64 22.37
CA PRO A 110 5.61 2.81 22.09
C PRO A 110 6.51 2.66 20.85
N SER A 111 6.89 1.42 20.51
CA SER A 111 7.74 1.08 19.36
C SER A 111 6.96 0.50 18.18
N TYR A 112 5.63 0.67 18.16
CA TYR A 112 4.79 0.24 17.04
C TYR A 112 5.15 0.99 15.76
N GLY A 113 5.39 0.26 14.68
CA GLY A 113 5.78 0.83 13.39
C GLY A 113 7.15 1.52 13.38
N ILE A 114 7.98 1.37 14.42
CA ILE A 114 9.35 1.89 14.44
C ILE A 114 10.32 0.78 14.04
N THR A 115 11.08 1.02 12.97
CA THR A 115 12.11 0.11 12.44
C THR A 115 13.38 0.16 13.29
N TYR A 116 14.30 -0.79 13.07
CA TYR A 116 15.60 -0.81 13.74
C TYR A 116 16.42 0.47 13.57
N SER A 117 16.34 1.14 12.42
CA SER A 117 17.03 2.42 12.19
C SER A 117 16.45 3.59 12.99
N GLY A 118 15.24 3.43 13.54
CA GLY A 118 14.50 4.48 14.25
C GLY A 118 13.52 5.25 13.38
N VAL A 119 13.51 5.06 12.06
CA VAL A 119 12.46 5.61 11.19
C VAL A 119 11.19 4.79 11.29
N LYS A 120 10.04 5.41 11.06
CA LYS A 120 8.76 4.74 10.94
C LYS A 120 8.68 3.96 9.65
N VAL A 121 8.02 2.82 9.70
CA VAL A 121 7.66 2.06 8.52
C VAL A 121 6.88 2.93 7.54
N LYS A 122 7.16 2.79 6.25
CA LYS A 122 6.56 3.61 5.20
C LYS A 122 6.41 2.82 3.91
N ARG A 123 5.23 2.91 3.28
CA ARG A 123 4.97 2.46 1.92
C ARG A 123 4.78 3.68 1.02
N ASP A 124 5.78 3.99 0.20
CA ASP A 124 5.83 5.14 -0.69
C ASP A 124 6.77 4.85 -1.88
N MET A 125 7.13 5.86 -2.68
CA MET A 125 8.08 5.77 -3.79
C MET A 125 9.39 5.08 -3.36
N PHE A 126 9.89 5.43 -2.17
CA PHE A 126 10.87 4.70 -1.39
C PHE A 126 10.19 4.14 -0.14
N SER A 127 10.05 2.82 -0.11
CA SER A 127 9.44 2.11 1.01
C SER A 127 10.50 1.53 1.94
N THR A 128 10.21 1.43 3.24
CA THR A 128 11.11 0.81 4.21
C THR A 128 11.09 -0.71 4.08
N ILE A 129 12.25 -1.35 4.06
CA ILE A 129 12.37 -2.82 4.02
C ILE A 129 13.28 -3.33 5.15
N ALA A 130 13.10 -4.61 5.52
CA ALA A 130 14.00 -5.30 6.42
C ALA A 130 14.97 -6.19 5.64
N ALA A 131 16.23 -6.27 6.09
CA ALA A 131 17.24 -7.12 5.49
C ALA A 131 18.28 -7.57 6.54
N ASP A 132 19.19 -8.46 6.13
CA ASP A 132 20.41 -8.71 6.88
C ASP A 132 21.40 -7.57 6.70
N LEU A 133 21.70 -6.85 7.78
CA LEU A 133 22.58 -5.67 7.76
C LEU A 133 24.05 -5.97 7.45
N ALA A 134 24.47 -7.23 7.57
CA ALA A 134 25.81 -7.65 7.13
C ALA A 134 25.92 -7.69 5.60
N VAL A 135 24.80 -7.97 4.91
CA VAL A 135 24.73 -8.02 3.45
C VAL A 135 24.33 -6.66 2.90
N PHE A 136 23.25 -6.08 3.43
CA PHE A 136 22.70 -4.80 3.02
C PHE A 136 22.66 -3.84 4.23
N PRO A 137 23.68 -3.00 4.43
CA PRO A 137 23.71 -2.04 5.53
C PRO A 137 22.51 -1.09 5.51
N LEU A 138 22.15 -0.52 6.67
CA LEU A 138 21.08 0.49 6.76
C LEU A 138 21.32 1.64 5.76
N GLY A 139 20.22 2.09 5.15
CA GLY A 139 20.22 3.09 4.08
C GLY A 139 20.53 2.54 2.68
N THR A 140 20.76 1.22 2.52
CA THR A 140 20.91 0.62 1.20
C THR A 140 19.63 0.78 0.41
N ILE A 141 19.74 1.24 -0.83
CA ILE A 141 18.63 1.43 -1.76
C ILE A 141 18.64 0.29 -2.77
N LEU A 142 17.54 -0.44 -2.83
CA LEU A 142 17.30 -1.53 -3.76
C LEU A 142 16.17 -1.16 -4.71
N TRP A 143 16.29 -1.55 -5.97
CA TRP A 143 15.14 -1.68 -6.85
C TRP A 143 14.65 -3.12 -6.84
N ILE A 144 13.38 -3.31 -6.50
CA ILE A 144 12.77 -4.62 -6.29
C ILE A 144 11.62 -4.79 -7.31
N PRO A 145 11.81 -5.64 -8.34
CA PRO A 145 10.80 -5.85 -9.37
C PRO A 145 9.41 -6.20 -8.80
N GLY A 146 8.39 -5.43 -9.18
CA GLY A 146 7.01 -5.60 -8.72
C GLY A 146 6.68 -4.94 -7.38
N TYR A 147 7.67 -4.40 -6.66
CA TYR A 147 7.49 -3.67 -5.41
C TYR A 147 7.83 -2.18 -5.54
N GLY A 148 8.96 -1.86 -6.20
CA GLY A 148 9.48 -0.50 -6.34
C GLY A 148 10.83 -0.31 -5.61
N TYR A 149 11.15 0.93 -5.25
CA TYR A 149 12.37 1.21 -4.49
C TYR A 149 12.17 0.87 -3.00
N GLY A 150 13.07 0.06 -2.47
CA GLY A 150 13.17 -0.29 -1.06
C GLY A 150 14.41 0.32 -0.42
N VAL A 151 14.26 0.90 0.77
CA VAL A 151 15.37 1.41 1.59
C VAL A 151 15.50 0.53 2.82
N VAL A 152 16.67 -0.07 3.02
CA VAL A 152 16.94 -0.92 4.18
C VAL A 152 16.91 -0.07 5.44
N ALA A 153 15.86 -0.22 6.22
CA ALA A 153 15.58 0.55 7.43
C ALA A 153 15.45 -0.35 8.67
N ASP A 154 15.20 -1.64 8.46
CA ASP A 154 14.91 -2.58 9.53
C ASP A 154 15.73 -3.87 9.43
N LYS A 155 15.71 -4.65 10.51
CA LYS A 155 16.23 -6.02 10.56
C LYS A 155 15.25 -6.93 11.29
N GLY A 156 15.17 -8.18 10.87
CA GLY A 156 14.41 -9.22 11.56
C GLY A 156 15.31 -10.31 12.14
N GLY A 157 14.81 -11.01 13.16
CA GLY A 157 15.49 -12.18 13.71
C GLY A 157 15.63 -13.30 12.68
N ALA A 158 14.57 -13.54 11.90
CA ALA A 158 14.53 -14.54 10.84
C ALA A 158 15.07 -14.05 9.48
N ILE A 159 15.30 -12.74 9.34
CA ILE A 159 15.76 -12.13 8.09
C ILE A 159 17.29 -12.14 8.06
N LYS A 160 17.86 -13.18 7.43
CA LYS A 160 19.30 -13.49 7.41
C LYS A 160 19.80 -13.82 6.02
N GLY A 161 21.05 -13.44 5.72
CA GLY A 161 21.67 -13.61 4.41
C GLY A 161 20.89 -12.87 3.32
N ASN A 162 20.60 -13.56 2.22
CA ASN A 162 19.91 -13.01 1.06
C ASN A 162 18.38 -13.04 1.23
N HIS A 163 17.86 -12.60 2.38
CA HIS A 163 16.43 -12.52 2.66
C HIS A 163 16.03 -11.05 2.86
N LEU A 164 15.00 -10.61 2.14
CA LEU A 164 14.33 -9.33 2.33
C LEU A 164 12.90 -9.50 2.86
N ASP A 165 12.48 -8.60 3.73
CA ASP A 165 11.09 -8.47 4.15
C ASP A 165 10.53 -7.10 3.74
N LEU A 166 9.49 -7.11 2.92
CA LEU A 166 8.96 -5.92 2.28
C LEU A 166 7.78 -5.39 3.08
N TYR A 167 7.83 -4.11 3.46
CA TYR A 167 6.76 -3.53 4.26
C TYR A 167 5.50 -3.29 3.43
N TYR A 168 4.37 -3.63 4.01
CA TYR A 168 3.02 -3.30 3.57
C TYR A 168 2.20 -2.75 4.73
N GLU A 169 1.20 -1.92 4.41
CA GLU A 169 0.35 -1.30 5.43
C GLU A 169 -0.60 -2.31 6.07
N THR A 170 -1.12 -3.25 5.26
CA THR A 170 -2.05 -4.28 5.73
C THR A 170 -1.61 -5.68 5.33
N VAL A 171 -2.08 -6.67 6.11
CA VAL A 171 -1.86 -8.10 5.82
C VAL A 171 -2.49 -8.48 4.49
N GLN A 172 -3.65 -7.90 4.16
CA GLN A 172 -4.33 -8.14 2.89
C GLN A 172 -3.46 -7.69 1.70
N ASP A 173 -2.78 -6.54 1.82
CA ASP A 173 -1.90 -6.06 0.75
C ASP A 173 -0.71 -7.00 0.51
N VAL A 174 -0.19 -7.66 1.56
CA VAL A 174 0.88 -8.66 1.41
C VAL A 174 0.40 -9.84 0.57
N TYR A 175 -0.80 -10.35 0.86
CA TYR A 175 -1.39 -11.47 0.13
C TYR A 175 -1.71 -11.12 -1.32
N ASP A 176 -2.30 -9.94 -1.54
CA ASP A 176 -2.78 -9.53 -2.86
C ASP A 176 -1.64 -9.10 -3.79
N ASN A 177 -0.57 -8.51 -3.24
CA ASN A 177 0.45 -7.86 -4.06
C ASN A 177 1.83 -8.53 -4.04
N TRP A 178 2.11 -9.48 -3.14
CA TRP A 178 3.45 -10.04 -3.01
C TRP A 178 3.55 -11.55 -2.94
N GLY A 179 3.07 -12.16 -1.85
CA GLY A 179 3.39 -13.54 -1.49
C GLY A 179 4.86 -13.76 -1.10
N LYS A 180 5.36 -15.00 -1.22
CA LYS A 180 6.77 -15.36 -0.99
C LYS A 180 7.41 -15.81 -2.30
N LYS A 181 8.52 -15.21 -2.70
CA LYS A 181 9.20 -15.55 -3.97
C LYS A 181 10.68 -15.20 -3.94
N THR A 182 11.44 -15.93 -4.74
CA THR A 182 12.86 -15.65 -5.02
C THR A 182 12.96 -14.83 -6.29
N LEU A 183 13.73 -13.74 -6.27
CA LEU A 183 13.92 -12.86 -7.41
C LEU A 183 15.27 -12.14 -7.37
N GLU A 184 15.68 -11.61 -8.52
CA GLU A 184 16.82 -10.69 -8.61
C GLU A 184 16.39 -9.27 -8.22
N VAL A 185 17.17 -8.64 -7.35
CA VAL A 185 17.07 -7.22 -6.99
C VAL A 185 18.32 -6.48 -7.44
N TYR A 186 18.20 -5.16 -7.61
CA TYR A 186 19.28 -4.31 -8.09
C TYR A 186 19.74 -3.37 -6.98
N VAL A 187 21.03 -3.37 -6.68
CA VAL A 187 21.62 -2.50 -5.64
C VAL A 187 21.92 -1.13 -6.25
N VAL A 188 20.98 -0.20 -6.09
CA VAL A 188 21.08 1.16 -6.65
C VAL A 188 22.11 1.99 -5.89
N GLN A 189 22.10 1.88 -4.56
CA GLN A 189 23.05 2.58 -3.69
C GLN A 189 23.33 1.76 -2.44
N LYS A 190 24.60 1.55 -2.10
CA LYS A 190 24.99 0.92 -0.85
C LYS A 190 24.80 1.89 0.32
N GLY A 191 24.19 1.41 1.41
CA GLY A 191 23.94 2.20 2.61
C GLY A 191 25.21 2.53 3.39
N SER A 192 25.16 3.62 4.16
CA SER A 192 26.24 4.04 5.06
C SER A 192 26.19 3.38 6.43
N GLY A 193 25.14 2.60 6.72
CA GLY A 193 24.91 2.03 8.05
C GLY A 193 24.02 2.88 8.96
N ALA A 194 23.44 3.97 8.44
CA ALA A 194 22.46 4.79 9.13
C ALA A 194 21.35 5.27 8.18
N LEU A 195 20.18 5.55 8.73
CA LEU A 195 19.04 6.14 8.01
C LEU A 195 18.22 7.01 8.98
N SER A 196 17.94 8.26 8.60
CA SER A 196 17.05 9.17 9.34
C SER A 196 15.75 9.44 8.58
N GLU A 197 14.72 9.91 9.31
CA GLU A 197 13.44 10.31 8.72
C GLU A 197 13.59 11.42 7.67
N GLU A 198 14.48 12.38 7.94
CA GLU A 198 14.78 13.47 7.01
C GLU A 198 15.37 12.93 5.70
N GLN A 199 16.32 11.99 5.79
CA GLN A 199 16.93 11.36 4.62
C GLN A 199 15.87 10.62 3.80
N LEU A 200 15.01 9.83 4.44
CA LEU A 200 13.94 9.08 3.77
C LEU A 200 12.89 10.01 3.14
N SER A 201 12.50 11.09 3.81
CA SER A 201 11.58 12.10 3.27
C SER A 201 12.17 12.80 2.05
N LYS A 202 13.43 13.22 2.13
CA LYS A 202 14.13 13.88 1.03
C LYS A 202 14.24 13.00 -0.21
N LEU A 203 14.49 11.69 -0.04
CA LEU A 203 14.49 10.73 -1.15
C LEU A 203 13.12 10.68 -1.85
N ASN A 204 12.05 10.51 -1.07
CA ASN A 204 10.69 10.47 -1.60
C ASN A 204 10.32 11.76 -2.33
N GLU A 205 10.50 12.92 -1.72
CA GLU A 205 10.19 14.20 -2.35
C GLU A 205 10.99 14.46 -3.62
N THR A 206 12.27 14.10 -3.63
CA THR A 206 13.15 14.32 -4.78
C THR A 206 12.70 13.47 -5.97
N LYS A 207 12.42 12.18 -5.74
CA LYS A 207 11.96 11.29 -6.81
C LYS A 207 10.55 11.66 -7.27
N ILE A 208 9.64 12.06 -6.37
CA ILE A 208 8.33 12.60 -6.75
C ILE A 208 8.48 13.82 -7.66
N ARG A 209 9.35 14.78 -7.31
CA ARG A 209 9.64 15.95 -8.15
C ARG A 209 10.21 15.56 -9.52
N GLN A 210 11.10 14.57 -9.58
CA GLN A 210 11.67 14.08 -10.83
C GLN A 210 10.61 13.43 -11.72
N VAL A 211 9.81 12.51 -11.16
CA VAL A 211 8.72 11.84 -11.88
C VAL A 211 7.71 12.85 -12.41
N PHE A 212 7.34 13.84 -11.59
CA PHE A 212 6.41 14.89 -12.02
C PHE A 212 6.99 15.75 -13.16
N LYS A 213 8.25 16.20 -13.03
CA LYS A 213 8.94 16.94 -14.11
C LYS A 213 9.00 16.13 -15.40
N HIS A 214 9.30 14.84 -15.32
CA HIS A 214 9.35 13.97 -16.48
C HIS A 214 7.99 13.86 -17.17
N LYS A 215 6.92 13.57 -16.41
CA LYS A 215 5.54 13.49 -16.95
C LYS A 215 5.08 14.80 -17.59
N MET A 216 5.44 15.95 -17.01
CA MET A 216 5.10 17.26 -17.59
C MET A 216 5.82 17.50 -18.92
N ASN A 217 7.11 17.12 -19.00
CA ASN A 217 7.88 17.23 -20.23
C ASN A 217 7.35 16.30 -21.33
N GLU A 218 7.02 15.05 -21.01
CA GLU A 218 6.41 14.10 -21.95
C GLU A 218 5.08 14.61 -22.49
N ARG A 219 4.23 15.16 -21.62
CA ARG A 219 2.96 15.76 -22.03
C ARG A 219 3.16 16.95 -22.97
N ALA A 220 4.07 17.86 -22.63
CA ALA A 220 4.38 19.01 -23.48
C ALA A 220 4.92 18.57 -24.86
N LEU A 221 5.78 17.55 -24.90
CA LEU A 221 6.26 16.95 -26.15
C LEU A 221 5.10 16.37 -26.98
N ASN A 222 4.20 15.61 -26.37
CA ASN A 222 3.08 14.98 -27.07
C ASN A 222 2.07 16.01 -27.59
N GLU A 223 1.77 17.06 -26.82
CA GLU A 223 0.92 18.17 -27.27
C GLU A 223 1.59 18.92 -28.45
N HIS A 224 2.91 19.10 -28.42
CA HIS A 224 3.62 19.75 -29.52
C HIS A 224 3.66 18.90 -30.78
N VAL A 225 3.95 17.59 -30.67
CA VAL A 225 3.92 16.65 -31.81
C VAL A 225 2.51 16.56 -32.41
N SER A 226 1.46 16.55 -31.59
CA SER A 226 0.07 16.58 -32.08
C SER A 226 -0.28 17.88 -32.81
N SER A 227 0.36 19.01 -32.48
CA SER A 227 0.13 20.29 -33.15
C SER A 227 0.80 20.39 -34.53
N PHE A 228 1.82 19.57 -34.81
CA PHE A 228 2.50 19.48 -36.11
C PHE A 228 1.94 18.38 -37.03
N ALA A 229 1.02 17.55 -36.53
CA ALA A 229 0.41 16.45 -37.28
C ALA A 229 -0.83 16.87 -38.11
N PHE A 230 -1.04 18.18 -38.33
CA PHE A 230 -2.10 18.75 -39.16
C PHE A 230 -1.52 19.65 -40.27
#